data_AF-A0A4T0UPH6-F1
#
_entry.id   AF-A0A4T0UPH6-F1
#
_cell.length_a   1.000
_cell.length_b   1.000
_cell.length_c   1.000
_cell.angle_alpha   90.00
_cell.angle_beta   90.00
_cell.angle_gamma   90.00
#
_symmetry.space_group_name_H-M   'P 1'
#
loop_
_entity.id
_entity.type
_entity.pdbx_description
1 polymer ?
#
loop_
_entity_poly.entity_id
_entity_poly.type
_entity_poly.pdbx_seq_one_letter_code
_entity_poly.pdbx_strand_id
1 'polypeptide(L)'
;MNVHLQSIPFPRVLRRKQLQEVLGLSCSTIYSRMSAKSKYHDPEFPRPVHSLPGMDRSAVGWLESEVIDYLNKLAKRRAIVIRSEARG
;
A
#
# COMPACT_ATOMS: atom_id res chain seq x y z
N MET A 1 27.14 -16.93 -6.61
CA MET A 1 26.56 -16.28 -7.81
C MET A 1 25.21 -15.71 -7.41
N ASN A 2 25.17 -14.43 -7.00
CA ASN A 2 23.92 -13.79 -6.60
C ASN A 2 23.24 -13.24 -7.85
N VAL A 3 22.23 -13.97 -8.32
CA VAL A 3 21.29 -13.47 -9.33
C VAL A 3 20.46 -12.37 -8.69
N HIS A 4 20.89 -11.12 -8.81
CA HIS A 4 20.02 -9.98 -8.57
C HIS A 4 19.05 -9.89 -9.73
N LEU A 5 18.01 -10.73 -9.69
CA LEU A 5 16.87 -10.60 -10.57
C LEU A 5 16.22 -9.25 -10.24
N GLN A 6 16.54 -8.24 -11.05
CA GLN A 6 15.67 -7.09 -11.24
C GLN A 6 14.36 -7.64 -11.81
N SER A 7 13.48 -8.10 -10.92
CA SER A 7 12.18 -8.62 -11.29
C SER A 7 11.39 -7.45 -11.87
N ILE A 8 11.20 -7.47 -13.18
CA ILE A 8 10.15 -6.67 -13.81
C ILE A 8 8.87 -6.98 -13.02
N PRO A 9 8.15 -5.97 -12.49
CA PRO A 9 7.04 -6.20 -11.58
C PRO A 9 5.88 -6.79 -12.35
N PHE A 10 5.79 -8.12 -12.40
CA PHE A 10 4.49 -8.74 -12.64
C PHE A 10 3.54 -8.21 -11.55
N PRO A 11 2.31 -7.80 -11.88
CA PRO A 11 1.37 -7.28 -10.91
C PRO A 11 1.10 -8.34 -9.84
N ARG A 12 1.84 -8.25 -8.74
CA ARG A 12 1.76 -9.17 -7.62
C ARG A 12 0.63 -8.71 -6.74
N VAL A 13 -0.19 -9.66 -6.30
CA VAL A 13 -1.22 -9.38 -5.31
C VAL A 13 -0.72 -9.78 -3.93
N LEU A 14 -0.63 -8.80 -3.05
CA LEU A 14 -0.33 -8.96 -1.64
C LEU A 14 -1.60 -9.37 -0.89
N ARG A 15 -1.50 -10.41 -0.08
CA ARG A 15 -2.54 -10.74 0.91
C ARG A 15 -2.42 -9.81 2.11
N ARG A 16 -3.49 -9.74 2.92
CA ARG A 16 -3.52 -8.89 4.13
C ARG A 16 -2.31 -9.06 5.04
N LYS A 17 -1.79 -10.28 5.23
CA LYS A 17 -0.60 -10.52 6.05
C LYS A 17 0.65 -9.85 5.47
N GLN A 18 0.88 -10.01 4.16
CA GLN A 18 1.98 -9.36 3.47
C GLN A 18 1.83 -7.84 3.47
N LEU A 19 0.61 -7.33 3.30
CA LEU A 19 0.34 -5.89 3.39
C LEU A 19 0.70 -5.33 4.77
N GLN A 20 0.39 -6.06 5.85
CA GLN A 20 0.76 -5.67 7.21
C GLN A 20 2.28 -5.64 7.40
N GLU A 21 3.00 -6.61 6.86
CA GLU A 21 4.46 -6.66 6.90
C GLU A 21 5.09 -5.49 6.12
N VAL A 22 4.61 -5.22 4.91
CA VAL A 22 5.14 -4.16 4.03
C VAL A 22 4.86 -2.76 4.61
N LEU A 23 3.65 -2.52 5.11
CA LEU A 23 3.26 -1.22 5.63
C LEU A 23 3.59 -1.03 7.12
N GLY A 24 3.94 -2.10 7.84
CA GLY A 24 4.13 -2.09 9.29
C GLY A 24 2.86 -1.74 10.07
N LEU A 25 1.68 -2.05 9.51
CA LEU A 25 0.39 -1.68 10.10
C LEU A 25 -0.34 -2.90 10.64
N SER A 26 -1.18 -2.69 11.66
CA SER A 26 -2.10 -3.71 12.12
C SER A 26 -3.31 -3.86 11.18
N CYS A 27 -3.97 -5.02 11.23
CA CYS A 27 -5.24 -5.26 10.52
C CYS A 27 -6.29 -4.16 10.76
N SER A 28 -6.48 -3.73 12.02
CA SER A 28 -7.49 -2.73 12.39
C SER A 28 -7.15 -1.36 11.81
N THR A 29 -5.86 -1.00 11.77
CA THR A 29 -5.40 0.24 11.13
C THR A 29 -5.66 0.22 9.62
N ILE A 30 -5.44 -0.91 8.95
CA ILE A 30 -5.73 -1.07 7.51
C ILE A 30 -7.22 -0.84 7.24
N TYR A 31 -8.11 -1.53 7.97
CA TYR A 31 -9.56 -1.35 7.79
C TYR A 31 -10.04 0.05 8.17
N SER A 32 -9.43 0.66 9.19
CA SER A 32 -9.73 2.04 9.58
C SER A 32 -9.35 3.04 8.49
N ARG A 33 -8.23 2.84 7.80
CA ARG A 33 -7.82 3.69 6.67
C ARG A 33 -8.73 3.51 5.45
N MET A 34 -9.25 2.31 5.22
CA MET A 34 -10.19 2.04 4.13
C MET A 34 -11.59 2.60 4.38
N SER A 35 -12.03 2.60 5.63
CA SER A 35 -13.38 3.04 5.98
C SER A 35 -13.50 4.55 5.85
N ALA A 36 -14.29 4.99 4.87
CA ALA A 36 -14.64 6.41 4.67
C ALA A 36 -15.33 7.07 5.89
N LYS A 37 -15.81 6.26 6.84
CA LYS A 37 -16.42 6.71 8.10
C LYS A 37 -15.39 6.98 9.20
N SER A 38 -14.14 6.56 9.02
CA SER A 38 -13.10 6.77 10.02
C SER A 38 -12.42 8.12 9.84
N LYS A 39 -12.05 8.76 10.96
CA LYS A 39 -11.23 9.98 10.96
C LYS A 39 -9.87 9.80 10.25
N TYR A 40 -9.40 8.56 10.16
CA TYR A 40 -8.13 8.19 9.54
C TYR A 40 -8.29 7.70 8.10
N HIS A 41 -9.42 7.95 7.45
CA HIS A 41 -9.61 7.59 6.06
C HIS A 41 -8.53 8.25 5.20
N ASP A 42 -7.74 7.44 4.51
CA ASP A 42 -6.79 7.94 3.52
C ASP A 42 -7.33 7.54 2.13
N PRO A 43 -7.79 8.50 1.32
CA PRO A 43 -8.31 8.20 -0.02
C PRO A 43 -7.22 7.68 -0.97
N GLU A 44 -5.93 7.86 -0.62
CA GLU A 44 -4.81 7.33 -1.40
C GLU A 44 -4.41 5.91 -0.99
N PHE A 45 -5.06 5.33 0.03
CA PHE A 45 -4.76 3.98 0.50
C PHE A 45 -5.14 2.93 -0.58
N PRO A 46 -4.29 1.91 -0.82
CA PRO A 46 -4.53 0.92 -1.87
C PRO A 46 -5.83 0.15 -1.62
N ARG A 47 -6.61 -0.05 -2.69
CA ARG A 47 -7.95 -0.66 -2.58
C ARG A 47 -7.84 -2.17 -2.66
N PRO A 48 -8.70 -2.90 -1.92
CA PRO A 48 -8.72 -4.34 -2.03
C PRO A 48 -9.30 -4.76 -3.38
N VAL A 49 -8.59 -5.61 -4.11
CA VAL A 49 -9.08 -6.31 -5.30
C VAL A 49 -9.80 -7.58 -4.85
N HIS A 50 -11.11 -7.61 -5.14
CA HIS A 50 -12.03 -8.71 -4.77
C HIS A 50 -12.22 -9.75 -5.89
N SER A 51 -11.74 -9.46 -7.11
CA SER A 51 -12.06 -10.20 -8.33
C SER A 51 -10.82 -10.86 -8.95
N LEU A 52 -10.06 -11.59 -8.13
CA LEU A 52 -8.94 -12.39 -8.64
C LEU A 52 -9.46 -13.63 -9.39
N PRO A 53 -9.05 -13.87 -10.65
CA PRO A 53 -9.43 -15.08 -11.38
C PRO A 53 -8.89 -16.31 -10.65
N GLY A 54 -9.77 -17.27 -10.36
CA GLY A 54 -9.38 -18.57 -9.80
C GLY A 54 -9.36 -18.69 -8.28
N MET A 55 -9.84 -17.69 -7.53
CA MET A 55 -10.04 -17.82 -6.08
C MET A 55 -11.51 -17.70 -5.68
N ASP A 56 -11.88 -18.41 -4.62
CA ASP A 56 -13.17 -18.34 -3.95
C ASP A 56 -13.55 -16.88 -3.62
N ARG A 57 -14.85 -16.57 -3.68
CA ARG A 57 -15.46 -15.22 -3.64
C ARG A 57 -15.13 -14.32 -2.42
N SER A 58 -14.24 -14.76 -1.54
CA SER A 58 -13.86 -14.08 -0.29
C SER A 58 -12.37 -13.66 -0.23
N ALA A 59 -11.57 -14.02 -1.24
CA ALA A 59 -10.14 -13.68 -1.27
C ALA A 59 -9.92 -12.19 -1.63
N VAL A 60 -9.68 -11.36 -0.61
CA VAL A 60 -9.21 -9.97 -0.80
C VAL A 60 -7.69 -9.91 -0.92
N GLY A 61 -7.21 -9.15 -1.88
CA GLY A 61 -5.80 -8.85 -2.07
C GLY A 61 -5.55 -7.39 -2.44
N TRP A 62 -4.30 -6.97 -2.46
CA TRP A 62 -3.88 -5.63 -2.82
C TRP A 62 -2.82 -5.69 -3.90
N LEU A 63 -2.90 -4.82 -4.90
CA LEU A 63 -1.84 -4.74 -5.90
C LEU A 63 -0.57 -4.18 -5.25
N GLU A 64 0.54 -4.90 -5.37
CA GLU A 64 1.85 -4.48 -4.86
C GLU A 64 2.26 -3.12 -5.46
N SER A 65 1.94 -2.88 -6.74
CA SER A 65 2.16 -1.60 -7.40
C SER A 65 1.44 -0.44 -6.72
N GLU A 66 0.17 -0.61 -6.34
CA GLU A 66 -0.58 0.44 -5.63
C GLU A 66 -0.01 0.70 -4.23
N VAL A 67 0.46 -0.34 -3.55
CA VAL A 67 1.10 -0.23 -2.23
C VAL A 67 2.43 0.54 -2.34
N ILE A 68 3.24 0.24 -3.35
CA ILE A 68 4.49 0.95 -3.64
C ILE A 68 4.21 2.42 -4.00
N ASP A 69 3.22 2.68 -4.84
CA ASP A 69 2.82 4.04 -5.21
C ASP A 69 2.36 4.86 -4.01
N TYR A 70 1.61 4.24 -3.09
CA TYR A 70 1.23 4.86 -1.82
C TYR A 70 2.46 5.25 -0.97
N LEU A 71 3.43 4.34 -0.83
CA LEU A 71 4.69 4.64 -0.11
C LEU A 71 5.47 5.78 -0.79
N ASN A 72 5.54 5.79 -2.12
CA ASN A 72 6.17 6.85 -2.89
C ASN A 72 5.48 8.21 -2.67
N LYS A 73 4.15 8.24 -2.60
CA LYS A 73 3.38 9.45 -2.28
C LYS A 73 3.67 9.95 -0.86
N LEU A 74 3.75 9.05 0.13
CA LEU A 74 4.15 9.41 1.49
C LEU A 74 5.56 10.01 1.54
N ALA A 75 6.51 9.42 0.81
CA ALA A 75 7.87 9.94 0.71
C ALA A 75 7.90 11.34 0.07
N LYS A 76 7.13 11.56 -1.00
CA LYS A 76 6.99 12.87 -1.65
C LYS A 76 6.39 13.92 -0.71
N ARG A 77 5.31 13.59 0.01
CA ARG A 77 4.69 14.48 1.00
C ARG A 77 5.71 14.90 2.06
N ARG A 78 6.50 13.95 2.59
CA ARG A 78 7.58 14.24 3.55
C ARG A 78 8.66 15.14 2.95
N ALA A 79 9.07 14.92 1.71
CA ALA A 79 10.09 15.74 1.04
C ALA A 79 9.65 17.19 0.84
N ILE A 80 8.36 17.45 0.65
CA ILE A 80 7.81 18.81 0.50
C ILE A 80 7.90 19.60 1.81
N VAL A 81 7.57 18.98 2.94
CA VAL A 81 7.56 19.64 4.26
C VAL A 81 8.98 20.09 4.67
N ILE A 82 9.99 19.26 4.43
CA ILE A 82 11.39 19.58 4.73
C ILE A 82 11.85 20.84 3.97
N ARG A 83 11.33 21.07 2.75
CA ARG A 83 11.73 22.21 1.93
C ARG A 83 11.02 23.52 2.31
N SER A 84 9.88 23.46 3.00
CA SER A 84 9.19 24.64 3.51
C SER A 84 9.77 25.16 4.82
N GLU A 85 10.30 24.30 5.68
CA GLU A 85 10.91 24.68 6.96
C GLU A 85 12.29 25.33 6.80
N ALA A 86 12.96 25.14 5.66
CA ALA A 86 14.26 25.76 5.35
C ALA A 86 14.17 27.21 4.82
N ARG A 87 12.98 27.81 4.75
CA ARG A 87 12.74 29.22 4.35
C ARG A 87 12.11 30.06 5.47
N GLY A 88 12.47 29.77 6.72
CA GLY A 88 12.10 30.55 7.90
C GLY A 88 13.33 31.09 8.59
#